data_AF-A0A821JIG2-F1
#
_entry.id   AF-A0A821JIG2-F1
#
_cell.length_a   1.000
_cell.length_b   1.000
_cell.length_c   1.000
_cell.angle_alpha   90.00
_cell.angle_beta   90.00
_cell.angle_gamma   90.00
#
_symmetry.space_group_name_H-M   'P 1'
#
loop_
_entity.id
_entity.type
_entity.pdbx_description
1 polymer ?
#
loop_
_entity_poly.entity_id
_entity_poly.type
_entity_poly.pdbx_seq_one_letter_code
_entity_poly.pdbx_strand_id
1 'polypeptide(L)' 'MNLKATKIGNDETRFLADALENNKTITELNLSNNEIGDIGAQYLAHALRDNK' A
#
# COMPACT_ATOMS: atom_id res chain seq x y z
N MET A 1 8.77 -5.64 -2.80
CA MET A 1 8.88 -5.17 -1.40
C MET A 1 8.04 -6.06 -0.50
N ASN A 2 8.55 -6.45 0.68
CA ASN A 2 7.82 -7.32 1.62
C ASN A 2 7.56 -6.56 2.93
N LEU A 3 6.27 -6.34 3.23
CA LEU A 3 5.77 -5.69 4.43
C LEU A 3 4.75 -6.59 5.16
N LYS A 4 4.90 -7.91 5.03
CA LYS A 4 4.01 -8.87 5.69
C LYS A 4 4.11 -8.73 7.22
N ALA A 5 2.94 -8.72 7.89
CA ALA A 5 2.83 -8.75 9.35
C ALA A 5 3.57 -7.61 10.08
N THR A 6 3.57 -6.40 9.49
CA THR A 6 4.20 -5.21 10.07
C THR A 6 3.22 -4.30 10.82
N LYS A 7 1.97 -4.76 11.04
CA LYS A 7 0.89 -3.99 11.70
C LYS A 7 0.58 -2.66 11.01
N ILE A 8 0.66 -2.64 9.68
CA ILE A 8 0.22 -1.47 8.90
C ILE A 8 -1.30 -1.34 9.04
N GLY A 9 -1.76 -0.20 9.54
CA GLY A 9 -3.16 0.18 9.62
C GLY A 9 -3.54 1.19 8.53
N ASN A 10 -4.72 1.78 8.65
CA ASN A 10 -5.24 2.74 7.66
C ASN A 10 -4.33 3.97 7.50
N ASP A 11 -3.81 4.49 8.61
CA ASP A 11 -2.99 5.72 8.59
C ASP A 11 -1.62 5.46 7.97
N GLU A 12 -0.98 4.34 8.29
CA GLU A 12 0.29 3.93 7.69
C GLU A 12 0.14 3.62 6.20
N THR A 13 -1.01 3.06 5.82
CA THR A 13 -1.31 2.72 4.42
C THR A 13 -1.35 3.95 3.52
N ARG A 14 -1.71 5.14 4.05
CA ARG A 14 -1.65 6.40 3.30
C ARG A 14 -0.22 6.72 2.84
N PHE A 15 0.76 6.64 3.73
CA PHE A 15 2.16 6.89 3.37
C PHE A 15 2.69 5.87 2.36
N LEU A 16 2.24 4.62 2.48
CA LEU A 16 2.58 3.59 1.52
C LEU A 16 1.97 3.87 0.14
N ALA A 17 0.72 4.34 0.08
CA ALA A 17 0.06 4.74 -1.16
C ALA A 17 0.81 5.91 -1.83
N ASP A 18 1.15 6.96 -1.08
CA ASP A 18 1.92 8.11 -1.60
C ASP A 18 3.27 7.66 -2.18
N ALA A 19 3.94 6.70 -1.53
CA ALA A 19 5.19 6.13 -2.02
C ALA A 19 5.00 5.32 -3.31
N LEU A 20 3.90 4.56 -3.43
CA LEU A 20 3.58 3.75 -4.61
C LEU A 20 3.22 4.60 -5.83
N GLU A 21 2.54 5.73 -5.65
CA GLU A 21 2.21 6.64 -6.77
C GLU A 21 3.46 7.14 -7.50
N ASN A 22 4.50 7.45 -6.73
CA ASN A 22 5.75 8.01 -7.20
C ASN A 22 6.80 6.94 -7.56
N ASN A 23 6.53 5.67 -7.26
CA ASN A 23 7.47 4.57 -7.48
C ASN A 23 7.01 3.65 -8.61
N LYS A 24 7.74 3.70 -9.74
CA LYS A 24 7.49 2.86 -10.93
C LYS A 24 8.39 1.62 -11.01
N THR A 25 9.18 1.32 -9.98
CA THR A 25 10.10 0.17 -9.96
C THR A 25 9.60 -0.98 -9.11
N ILE A 26 8.67 -0.74 -8.17
CA ILE A 26 8.03 -1.79 -7.39
C ILE A 26 6.99 -2.52 -8.26
N THR A 27 7.33 -3.74 -8.68
CA THR A 27 6.43 -4.64 -9.43
C THR A 27 5.71 -5.65 -8.54
N GLU A 28 6.22 -5.89 -7.34
CA GLU A 28 5.65 -6.83 -6.37
C GLU A 28 5.65 -6.22 -4.96
N LEU A 29 4.51 -6.30 -4.28
CA LEU A 29 4.32 -5.83 -2.91
C LEU A 29 3.50 -6.84 -2.10
N ASN A 30 4.07 -7.33 -0.99
CA ASN A 30 3.37 -8.23 -0.07
C ASN A 30 2.93 -7.48 1.20
N LEU A 31 1.62 -7.33 1.38
CA LEU A 31 0.99 -6.69 2.54
C LEU A 31 0.18 -7.65 3.41
N SER A 32 0.36 -8.96 3.22
CA SER A 32 -0.40 -9.98 3.95
C SER A 32 -0.26 -9.83 5.46
N ASN A 33 -1.30 -10.21 6.21
CA ASN A 33 -1.32 -10.17 7.68
C ASN A 33 -1.08 -8.77 8.29
N ASN A 34 -1.51 -7.70 7.61
CA ASN A 34 -1.61 -6.36 8.19
C ASN A 34 -3.05 -6.02 8.58
N GLU A 35 -3.24 -4.88 9.23
CA GLU A 35 -4.51 -4.39 9.77
C GLU A 35 -5.12 -3.32 8.85
N ILE A 36 -5.01 -3.53 7.54
CA ILE A 36 -5.50 -2.60 6.52
C ILE A 36 -7.02 -2.75 6.42
N GLY A 37 -7.75 -1.73 6.87
CA GLY A 37 -9.20 -1.64 6.73
C GLY A 37 -9.62 -0.96 5.43
N ASP A 38 -10.92 -0.70 5.30
CA ASP A 38 -11.52 -0.15 4.08
C ASP A 38 -10.89 1.18 3.64
N ILE A 39 -10.53 2.04 4.59
CA ILE A 39 -9.89 3.33 4.32
C ILE A 39 -8.49 3.11 3.73
N GLY A 40 -7.68 2.25 4.34
CA GLY A 40 -6.36 1.92 3.81
C GLY A 40 -6.44 1.27 2.42
N ALA A 41 -7.41 0.38 2.21
CA ALA A 41 -7.64 -0.24 0.91
C ALA A 41 -7.99 0.78 -0.18
N GLN A 42 -8.76 1.83 0.14
CA GLN A 42 -9.05 2.93 -0.79
C GLN A 42 -7.79 3.71 -1.19
N TYR A 43 -6.90 3.99 -0.24
CA TYR A 43 -5.61 4.64 -0.55
C TYR A 43 -4.77 3.79 -1.50
N LEU A 44 -4.65 2.48 -1.25
CA LEU A 44 -3.91 1.58 -2.14
C LEU A 44 -4.55 1.50 -3.53
N ALA A 45 -5.88 1.43 -3.61
CA ALA A 45 -6.58 1.39 -4.89
C ALA A 45 -6.34 2.67 -5.71
N HIS A 46 -6.32 3.83 -5.06
CA HIS A 46 -5.98 5.10 -5.71
C HIS A 46 -4.56 5.08 -6.27
N ALA A 47 -3.58 4.70 -5.44
CA ALA A 47 -2.18 4.69 -5.82
C ALA A 47 -1.86 3.69 -6.95
N LEU A 48 -2.52 2.54 -6.95
CA LEU A 48 -2.31 1.49 -7.94
C LEU A 48 -3.01 1.77 -9.27
N ARG A 49 -4.06 2.59 -9.31
CA ARG A 49 -4.81 2.89 -10.54
C ARG A 49 -3.91 3.46 -11.64
N ASP A 50 -2.96 4.31 -11.25
CA ASP A 50 -2.08 5.06 -12.15
C ASP A 50 -0.64 4.49 -12.15
N ASN A 51 -0.43 3.33 -11.51
CA ASN A 51 0.83 2.59 -11.56
C ASN A 51 0.84 1.64 -12.78
N LYS A 52 1.66 1.96 -13.78
CA LYS A 52 1.79 1.22 -15.05
C LYS A 52 3.17 0.60 -15.17
#